data_AF-A0A7K5LGW3-F1
#
_entry.id   AF-A0A7K5LGW3-F1
#
_cell.length_a   1.000
_cell.length_b   1.000
_cell.length_c   1.000
_cell.angle_alpha   90.00
_cell.angle_beta   90.00
_cell.angle_gamma   90.00
#
_symmetry.space_group_name_H-M   'P 1'
#
loop_
_entity.id
_entity.type
_entity.pdbx_description
1 polymer ?
#
loop_
_entity_poly.entity_id
_entity_poly.type
_entity_poly.pdbx_seq_one_letter_code
_entity_poly.pdbx_strand_id
1 'polypeptide(L)'
;MREAEIRRLLLANLLCAVSIILTAVVPAFFLDGFSVLGTHLTWLCVCSVCVATLNIILHLVLKPSQSPKRSSFAQKISRFLKCCIYFFMSCILFHAIIVLYGAPLIESVTETFLFAVLLSTFTTLQCLCLLGPNIQAWIRVYSKNGAMSIWESSLQITSVCSILGAWFGAFPIPLDWDRPWQVWPISCSLGATFGYMAGLIIAPLWIHWNRKQLTYKSR
;
A
#
# COMPACT_ATOMS: atom_id res chain seq x y z
N MET A 1 -24.70 -1.95 12.52
CA MET A 1 -23.53 -1.07 12.27
C MET A 1 -22.33 -1.85 11.71
N ARG A 2 -21.87 -2.94 12.34
CA ARG A 2 -20.65 -3.64 11.88
C ARG A 2 -20.76 -4.38 10.53
N GLU A 3 -21.91 -4.94 10.18
CA GLU A 3 -22.13 -5.56 8.85
C GLU A 3 -22.00 -4.54 7.71
N ALA A 4 -22.50 -3.31 7.91
CA ALA A 4 -22.36 -2.24 6.93
C ALA A 4 -20.89 -1.80 6.79
N GLU A 5 -20.13 -1.76 7.89
CA GLU A 5 -18.68 -1.47 7.86
C GLU A 5 -17.89 -2.57 7.15
N ILE A 6 -18.22 -3.85 7.40
CA ILE A 6 -17.59 -4.98 6.70
C ILE A 6 -17.89 -4.90 5.20
N ARG A 7 -19.13 -4.61 4.79
CA ARG A 7 -19.47 -4.40 3.37
C ARG A 7 -18.72 -3.23 2.74
N ARG A 8 -18.55 -2.11 3.47
CA ARG A 8 -17.74 -0.97 3.00
C ARG A 8 -16.28 -1.34 2.83
N LEU A 9 -15.70 -2.10 3.77
CA LEU A 9 -14.33 -2.60 3.69
C LEU A 9 -14.15 -3.55 2.50
N LEU A 10 -15.08 -4.49 2.31
CA LEU A 10 -15.08 -5.40 1.17
C LEU A 10 -15.14 -4.65 -0.17
N LEU A 11 -16.02 -3.65 -0.27
CA LEU A 11 -16.12 -2.81 -1.45
C LEU A 11 -14.82 -2.01 -1.69
N ALA A 12 -14.26 -1.41 -0.65
CA ALA A 12 -12.98 -0.70 -0.74
C ALA A 12 -11.85 -1.61 -1.24
N ASN A 13 -11.74 -2.82 -0.67
CA ASN A 13 -10.73 -3.79 -1.09
C ASN A 13 -10.94 -4.26 -2.54
N LEU A 14 -12.19 -4.50 -2.95
CA LEU A 14 -12.52 -4.87 -4.32
C LEU A 14 -12.14 -3.75 -5.31
N LEU A 15 -12.47 -2.50 -4.99
CA LEU A 15 -12.10 -1.35 -5.81
C LEU A 15 -10.58 -1.21 -5.92
N CYS A 16 -9.84 -1.38 -4.83
CA CYS A 16 -8.37 -1.39 -4.85
C CYS A 16 -7.82 -2.52 -5.73
N ALA A 17 -8.35 -3.75 -5.62
CA ALA A 17 -7.90 -4.88 -6.43
C ALA A 17 -8.17 -4.65 -7.93
N VAL A 18 -9.37 -4.17 -8.27
CA VAL A 18 -9.73 -3.81 -9.65
C VAL A 18 -8.82 -2.70 -10.17
N SER A 19 -8.51 -1.68 -9.36
CA SER A 19 -7.65 -0.58 -9.79
C SER A 19 -6.25 -1.03 -10.21
N ILE A 20 -5.69 -2.03 -9.52
CA ILE A 20 -4.38 -2.61 -9.87
C ILE A 20 -4.45 -3.37 -11.20
N ILE A 21 -5.52 -4.12 -11.43
CA ILE A 21 -5.72 -4.80 -12.71
C ILE A 21 -5.85 -3.76 -13.84
N LEU A 22 -6.59 -2.68 -13.59
CA LEU A 22 -6.76 -1.60 -14.55
C LEU A 22 -5.43 -0.88 -14.84
N THR A 23 -4.53 -0.69 -13.87
CA THR A 23 -3.23 -0.03 -14.12
C THR A 23 -2.34 -0.86 -15.05
N ALA A 24 -2.53 -2.18 -15.12
CA ALA A 24 -1.79 -3.06 -16.03
C ALA A 24 -2.37 -3.08 -17.46
N VAL A 25 -3.63 -2.70 -17.65
CA VAL A 25 -4.35 -2.84 -18.93
C VAL A 25 -4.69 -1.49 -19.57
N VAL A 26 -5.22 -0.55 -18.78
CA VAL A 26 -5.73 0.73 -19.27
C VAL A 26 -4.66 1.58 -19.97
N PRO A 27 -3.42 1.71 -19.46
CA PRO A 27 -2.41 2.52 -20.14
C PRO A 27 -2.08 2.05 -21.56
N ALA A 28 -2.27 0.75 -21.86
CA ALA A 28 -2.03 0.19 -23.19
C ALA A 28 -2.93 0.79 -24.28
N PHE A 29 -4.08 1.37 -23.91
CA PHE A 29 -4.97 2.04 -24.87
C PHE A 29 -4.55 3.48 -25.20
N PHE A 30 -3.66 4.08 -24.40
CA PHE A 30 -3.29 5.49 -24.51
C PHE A 30 -1.80 5.71 -24.79
N LEU A 31 -0.96 4.72 -24.46
CA LEU A 31 0.50 4.80 -24.58
C LEU A 31 0.99 3.72 -25.53
N ASP A 32 1.46 4.13 -26.70
CA ASP A 32 2.02 3.20 -27.70
C ASP A 32 3.21 2.43 -27.11
N GLY A 33 3.22 1.11 -27.31
CA GLY A 33 4.28 0.22 -26.84
C GLY A 33 4.28 -0.04 -25.33
N PHE A 34 3.25 0.39 -24.59
CA PHE A 34 3.15 0.12 -23.16
C PHE A 34 3.08 -1.38 -22.88
N SER A 35 3.91 -1.82 -21.92
CA SER A 35 3.79 -3.13 -21.30
C SER A 35 4.27 -3.06 -19.86
N VAL A 36 3.71 -3.92 -19.00
CA VAL A 36 4.10 -3.99 -17.58
C VAL A 36 5.58 -4.32 -17.40
N LEU A 37 6.17 -5.13 -18.30
CA LEU A 37 7.58 -5.51 -18.24
C LEU A 37 8.48 -4.55 -19.02
N GLY A 38 8.13 -4.22 -20.27
CA GLY A 38 9.00 -3.41 -21.14
C GLY A 38 9.01 -1.92 -20.79
N THR A 39 7.90 -1.38 -20.26
CA THR A 39 7.81 0.01 -19.78
C THR A 39 7.54 0.05 -18.27
N HIS A 40 8.29 -0.76 -17.52
CA HIS A 40 7.99 -1.05 -16.12
C HIS A 40 7.93 0.18 -15.23
N LEU A 41 8.85 1.15 -15.40
CA LEU A 41 8.85 2.37 -14.59
C LEU A 41 7.60 3.22 -14.81
N THR A 42 7.09 3.26 -16.05
CA THR A 42 5.81 3.89 -16.37
C THR A 42 4.67 3.20 -15.63
N TRP A 43 4.65 1.87 -15.62
CA TRP A 43 3.65 1.11 -14.87
C TRP A 43 3.75 1.35 -13.36
N LEU A 44 4.95 1.41 -12.77
CA LEU A 44 5.14 1.74 -11.36
C LEU A 44 4.55 3.11 -10.99
N CYS A 45 4.80 4.11 -11.83
CA CYS A 45 4.23 5.45 -11.65
C CYS A 45 2.70 5.43 -11.74
N VAL A 46 2.14 4.83 -12.79
CA VAL A 46 0.69 4.73 -12.98
C VAL A 46 0.03 3.98 -11.83
N CYS A 47 0.59 2.84 -11.43
CA CYS A 47 0.09 2.02 -10.33
C CYS A 47 0.11 2.79 -9.00
N SER A 48 1.25 3.42 -8.66
CA SER A 48 1.39 4.19 -7.42
C SER A 48 0.41 5.38 -7.37
N VAL A 49 0.30 6.16 -8.44
CA VAL A 49 -0.63 7.30 -8.51
C VAL A 49 -2.08 6.84 -8.44
N CYS A 50 -2.47 5.80 -9.18
CA CYS A 50 -3.84 5.30 -9.20
C CYS A 50 -4.25 4.74 -7.83
N VAL A 51 -3.42 3.90 -7.22
CA VAL A 51 -3.71 3.33 -5.90
C VAL A 51 -3.70 4.43 -4.83
N ALA A 52 -2.77 5.39 -4.90
CA ALA A 52 -2.74 6.50 -3.95
C ALA A 52 -4.01 7.37 -4.01
N THR A 53 -4.39 7.78 -5.22
CA THR A 53 -5.59 8.60 -5.44
C THR A 53 -6.85 7.87 -5.00
N LEU A 54 -7.00 6.60 -5.36
CA LEU A 54 -8.14 5.79 -4.94
C LEU A 54 -8.23 5.67 -3.42
N ASN A 55 -7.13 5.37 -2.73
CA ASN A 55 -7.16 5.23 -1.26
C ASN A 55 -7.46 6.55 -0.54
N ILE A 56 -6.96 7.67 -1.06
CA ILE A 56 -7.34 9.00 -0.56
C ILE A 56 -8.84 9.23 -0.75
N ILE A 57 -9.39 8.96 -1.93
CA ILE A 57 -10.82 9.12 -2.23
C ILE A 57 -11.67 8.22 -1.33
N LEU A 58 -11.32 6.93 -1.22
CA LEU A 58 -12.01 5.97 -0.37
C LEU A 58 -12.02 6.41 1.09
N HIS A 59 -10.89 6.91 1.61
CA HIS A 59 -10.84 7.41 2.98
C HIS A 59 -11.72 8.66 3.17
N LEU A 60 -11.72 9.59 2.22
CA LEU A 60 -12.55 10.80 2.28
C LEU A 60 -14.05 10.50 2.22
N VAL A 61 -14.46 9.50 1.43
CA VAL A 61 -15.86 9.10 1.25
C VAL A 61 -16.35 8.22 2.40
N LEU A 62 -15.56 7.21 2.79
CA LEU A 62 -15.99 6.20 3.78
C LEU A 62 -15.82 6.68 5.23
N LYS A 63 -14.93 7.65 5.46
CA LYS A 63 -14.62 8.25 6.78
C LYS A 63 -14.53 7.23 7.93
N PRO A 64 -13.68 6.19 7.82
CA PRO A 64 -13.65 5.08 8.77
C PRO A 64 -13.21 5.46 10.21
N SER A 65 -12.62 6.65 10.43
CA SER A 65 -12.00 7.01 11.71
C SER A 65 -12.29 8.44 12.21
N GLN A 66 -13.23 9.19 11.60
CA GLN A 66 -13.43 10.59 12.00
C GLN A 66 -14.37 10.77 13.20
N SER A 67 -13.84 11.39 14.26
CA SER A 67 -14.64 12.13 15.23
C SER A 67 -15.09 13.48 14.62
N PRO A 68 -16.31 13.97 14.93
CA PRO A 68 -16.91 15.14 14.28
C PRO A 68 -16.34 16.50 14.75
N LYS A 69 -15.05 16.59 15.07
CA LYS A 69 -14.45 17.85 15.52
C LYS A 69 -14.31 18.83 14.34
N ARG A 70 -14.94 19.99 14.48
CA ARG A 70 -14.87 21.10 13.52
C ARG A 70 -13.44 21.66 13.52
N SER A 71 -12.59 21.19 12.60
CA SER A 71 -11.21 21.66 12.45
C SER A 71 -11.13 22.89 11.55
N SER A 72 -10.34 23.88 11.94
CA SER A 72 -10.04 25.06 11.10
C SER A 72 -9.36 24.65 9.78
N PHE A 73 -9.52 25.46 8.73
CA PHE A 73 -8.86 25.26 7.44
C PHE A 73 -7.33 25.18 7.58
N ALA A 74 -6.74 26.04 8.43
CA ALA A 74 -5.31 26.03 8.72
C ALA A 74 -4.85 24.69 9.33
N GLN A 75 -5.66 24.08 10.19
CA GLN A 75 -5.36 22.78 10.78
C GLN A 75 -5.42 21.65 9.75
N LYS A 76 -6.33 21.73 8.77
CA LYS A 76 -6.42 20.78 7.65
C LYS A 76 -5.17 20.87 6.75
N ILE A 77 -4.74 22.08 6.41
CA ILE A 77 -3.50 22.30 5.62
C ILE A 77 -2.29 21.76 6.38
N SER A 78 -2.15 22.10 7.67
CA SER A 78 -1.03 21.60 8.48
C SER A 78 -1.00 20.06 8.54
N ARG A 79 -2.16 19.42 8.69
CA ARG A 79 -2.25 17.96 8.65
C ARG A 79 -1.86 17.39 7.28
N PHE A 80 -2.31 18.00 6.19
CA PHE A 80 -1.96 17.58 4.83
C PHE A 80 -0.45 17.67 4.59
N LEU A 81 0.18 18.79 4.94
CA LEU A 81 1.63 18.97 4.80
C LEU A 81 2.41 17.93 5.62
N LYS A 82 1.99 17.65 6.85
CA LYS A 82 2.58 16.57 7.66
C LYS A 82 2.45 15.21 6.98
N CYS A 83 1.31 14.91 6.36
CA CYS A 83 1.14 13.67 5.60
C CYS A 83 2.11 13.59 4.41
N CYS A 84 2.25 14.67 3.65
CA CYS A 84 3.19 14.71 2.52
C CYS A 84 4.65 14.50 2.98
N ILE A 85 5.06 15.16 4.06
CA ILE A 85 6.39 14.98 4.65
C ILE A 85 6.60 13.53 5.08
N TYR A 86 5.65 12.93 5.81
CA TYR A 86 5.78 11.56 6.29
C TYR A 86 5.79 10.53 5.15
N PHE A 87 5.00 10.76 4.09
CA PHE A 87 5.03 9.92 2.90
C PHE A 87 6.38 10.01 2.19
N PHE A 88 6.91 11.22 2.00
CA PHE A 88 8.22 11.42 1.37
C PHE A 88 9.35 10.78 2.20
N MET A 89 9.36 10.99 3.52
CA MET A 89 10.33 10.35 4.42
C MET A 89 10.25 8.83 4.37
N SER A 90 9.05 8.26 4.20
CA SER A 90 8.87 6.83 3.99
C SER A 90 9.49 6.35 2.67
N CYS A 91 9.34 7.09 1.57
CA CYS A 91 9.99 6.74 0.30
C CYS A 91 11.51 6.73 0.43
N ILE A 92 12.09 7.72 1.12
CA ILE A 92 13.54 7.76 1.39
C ILE A 92 13.96 6.59 2.28
N LEU A 93 13.20 6.27 3.32
CA LEU A 93 13.48 5.16 4.22
C LEU A 93 13.43 3.81 3.49
N PHE A 94 12.38 3.55 2.70
CA PHE A 94 12.29 2.32 1.92
C PHE A 94 13.41 2.23 0.89
N HIS A 95 13.74 3.33 0.19
CA HIS A 95 14.86 3.35 -0.74
C HIS A 95 16.17 2.96 -0.05
N ALA A 96 16.47 3.56 1.12
CA ALA A 96 17.64 3.21 1.90
C ALA A 96 17.64 1.73 2.35
N ILE A 97 16.51 1.22 2.84
CA ILE A 97 16.38 -0.19 3.23
C ILE A 97 16.63 -1.11 2.03
N ILE A 98 16.00 -0.83 0.89
CA ILE A 98 16.15 -1.63 -0.33
C ILE A 98 17.62 -1.68 -0.79
N VAL A 99 18.30 -0.54 -0.76
CA VAL A 99 19.74 -0.43 -1.04
C VAL A 99 20.57 -1.27 -0.05
N LEU A 100 20.28 -1.17 1.26
CA LEU A 100 20.98 -1.94 2.30
C LEU A 100 20.76 -3.46 2.14
N TYR A 101 19.64 -3.87 1.52
CA TYR A 101 19.34 -5.25 1.19
C TYR A 101 19.94 -5.71 -0.16
N GLY A 102 20.78 -4.89 -0.80
CA GLY A 102 21.59 -5.28 -1.95
C GLY A 102 21.15 -4.72 -3.30
N ALA A 103 20.21 -3.76 -3.34
CA ALA A 103 19.87 -3.10 -4.61
C ALA A 103 21.02 -2.20 -5.12
N PRO A 104 21.15 -2.00 -6.45
CA PRO A 104 22.20 -1.15 -7.02
C PRO A 104 22.13 0.30 -6.52
N LEU A 105 23.27 0.79 -6.01
CA LEU A 105 23.39 2.13 -5.41
C LEU A 105 23.36 3.29 -6.41
N ILE A 106 23.93 3.09 -7.61
CA ILE A 106 24.20 4.19 -8.57
C ILE A 106 23.49 3.93 -9.91
N GLU A 107 23.58 2.71 -10.44
CA GLU A 107 23.10 2.39 -11.78
C GLU A 107 21.57 2.33 -11.89
N SER A 108 20.87 2.09 -10.77
CA SER A 108 19.42 1.90 -10.76
C SER A 108 18.72 2.71 -9.65
N VAL A 109 19.17 3.95 -9.44
CA VAL A 109 18.62 4.84 -8.40
C VAL A 109 17.15 5.14 -8.66
N THR A 110 16.78 5.46 -9.90
CA THR A 110 15.41 5.81 -10.28
C THR A 110 14.47 4.62 -10.08
N GLU A 111 14.87 3.45 -10.57
CA GLU A 111 14.20 2.17 -10.43
C GLU A 111 13.91 1.87 -8.97
N THR A 112 14.96 1.93 -8.15
CA THR A 112 14.90 1.65 -6.72
C THR A 112 14.03 2.65 -5.98
N PHE A 113 14.10 3.93 -6.35
CA PHE A 113 13.26 4.97 -5.77
C PHE A 113 11.79 4.81 -6.16
N LEU A 114 11.47 4.51 -7.42
CA LEU A 114 10.10 4.25 -7.85
C LEU A 114 9.51 3.00 -7.20
N PHE A 115 10.34 1.96 -6.98
CA PHE A 115 9.92 0.82 -6.19
C PHE A 115 9.66 1.19 -4.72
N ALA A 116 10.48 2.04 -4.11
CA ALA A 116 10.25 2.56 -2.76
C ALA A 116 8.96 3.42 -2.67
N VAL A 117 8.63 4.18 -3.72
CA VAL A 117 7.34 4.90 -3.84
C VAL A 117 6.16 3.93 -3.86
N LEU A 118 6.26 2.82 -4.62
CA LEU A 118 5.23 1.78 -4.65
C LEU A 118 5.02 1.17 -3.26
N LEU A 119 6.10 0.78 -2.57
CA LEU A 119 6.01 0.22 -1.21
C LEU A 119 5.44 1.23 -0.21
N SER A 120 5.87 2.49 -0.24
CA SER A 120 5.28 3.55 0.58
C SER A 120 3.79 3.74 0.30
N THR A 121 3.36 3.56 -0.95
CA THR A 121 1.95 3.66 -1.35
C THR A 121 1.12 2.51 -0.77
N PHE A 122 1.63 1.28 -0.81
CA PHE A 122 0.94 0.12 -0.26
C PHE A 122 0.96 0.06 1.28
N THR A 123 1.86 0.78 1.92
CA THR A 123 2.07 0.73 3.39
C THR A 123 1.78 2.08 4.05
N THR A 124 2.73 3.01 4.03
CA THR A 124 2.68 4.27 4.79
C THR A 124 1.53 5.18 4.37
N LEU A 125 1.20 5.26 3.08
CA LEU A 125 0.05 6.07 2.63
C LEU A 125 -1.26 5.57 3.25
N GLN A 126 -1.43 4.25 3.35
CA GLN A 126 -2.60 3.65 3.98
C GLN A 126 -2.69 4.01 5.46
N CYS A 127 -1.55 3.98 6.17
CA CYS A 127 -1.45 4.46 7.56
C CYS A 127 -1.81 5.94 7.67
N LEU A 128 -1.31 6.77 6.75
CA LEU A 128 -1.58 8.22 6.72
C LEU A 128 -3.05 8.53 6.46
N CYS A 129 -3.67 7.81 5.54
CA CYS A 129 -5.11 7.91 5.29
C CYS A 129 -5.88 7.50 6.55
N LEU A 130 -5.70 6.28 7.06
CA LEU A 130 -6.53 5.74 8.13
C LEU A 130 -6.29 6.39 9.51
N LEU A 131 -5.03 6.55 9.90
CA LEU A 131 -4.59 6.93 11.24
C LEU A 131 -4.10 8.39 11.32
N GLY A 132 -3.87 9.04 10.18
CA GLY A 132 -3.22 10.35 10.11
C GLY A 132 -1.72 10.28 10.43
N PRO A 133 -1.03 11.42 10.49
CA PRO A 133 0.38 11.52 10.84
C PRO A 133 0.57 11.37 12.36
N ASN A 134 0.15 10.24 12.92
CA ASN A 134 0.24 9.90 14.34
C ASN A 134 1.06 8.62 14.52
N ILE A 135 2.37 8.78 14.73
CA ILE A 135 3.32 7.67 14.86
C ILE A 135 2.95 6.73 16.02
N GLN A 136 2.40 7.25 17.13
CA GLN A 136 1.98 6.42 18.26
C GLN A 136 0.82 5.47 17.87
N ALA A 137 -0.11 5.96 17.04
CA ALA A 137 -1.16 5.10 16.50
C ALA A 137 -0.60 4.04 15.55
N TRP A 138 0.44 4.37 14.77
CA TRP A 138 1.08 3.41 13.87
C TRP A 138 1.80 2.31 14.65
N ILE A 139 2.61 2.68 15.63
CA ILE A 139 3.31 1.74 16.52
C ILE A 139 2.29 0.81 17.19
N ARG A 140 1.18 1.36 17.70
CA ARG A 140 0.09 0.56 18.27
C ARG A 140 -0.44 -0.46 17.26
N VAL A 141 -0.82 -0.04 16.06
CA VAL A 141 -1.44 -0.94 15.06
C VAL A 141 -0.50 -2.08 14.68
N TYR A 142 0.80 -1.83 14.54
CA TYR A 142 1.79 -2.85 14.21
C TYR A 142 2.31 -3.63 15.42
N SER A 143 1.93 -3.27 16.65
CA SER A 143 2.24 -4.05 17.85
C SER A 143 1.35 -5.29 17.96
N LYS A 144 1.83 -6.30 18.71
CA LYS A 144 1.07 -7.52 18.96
C LYS A 144 -0.33 -7.17 19.51
N ASN A 145 -1.36 -7.64 18.82
CA ASN A 145 -2.77 -7.42 19.16
C ASN A 145 -3.26 -5.96 19.18
N GLY A 146 -2.48 -5.00 18.66
CA GLY A 146 -2.80 -3.57 18.78
C GLY A 146 -3.74 -3.00 17.72
N ALA A 147 -4.03 -3.74 16.63
CA ALA A 147 -5.15 -3.44 15.74
C ALA A 147 -6.49 -3.67 16.46
N MET A 148 -7.26 -2.61 16.64
CA MET A 148 -8.52 -2.59 17.39
C MET A 148 -9.76 -2.51 16.50
N SER A 149 -9.60 -2.14 15.22
CA SER A 149 -10.70 -2.06 14.25
C SER A 149 -10.50 -2.98 13.04
N ILE A 150 -11.59 -3.23 12.30
CA ILE A 150 -11.53 -4.00 11.06
C ILE A 150 -10.65 -3.33 10.01
N TRP A 151 -10.64 -1.99 9.97
CA TRP A 151 -9.83 -1.19 9.05
C TRP A 151 -8.35 -1.26 9.41
N GLU A 152 -8.02 -1.20 10.70
CA GLU A 152 -6.64 -1.36 11.18
C GLU A 152 -6.10 -2.77 10.93
N SER A 153 -6.94 -3.80 11.10
CA SER A 153 -6.57 -5.18 10.80
C SER A 153 -6.32 -5.35 9.31
N SER A 154 -7.17 -4.79 8.45
CA SER A 154 -6.97 -4.80 7.00
C SER A 154 -5.69 -4.08 6.60
N LEU A 155 -5.44 -2.89 7.15
CA LEU A 155 -4.21 -2.11 6.93
C LEU A 155 -2.96 -2.91 7.27
N GLN A 156 -2.96 -3.57 8.43
CA GLN A 156 -1.82 -4.36 8.90
C GLN A 156 -1.57 -5.55 7.95
N ILE A 157 -2.62 -6.30 7.61
CA ILE A 157 -2.53 -7.48 6.73
C ILE A 157 -2.03 -7.06 5.34
N THR A 158 -2.62 -6.04 4.71
CA THR A 158 -2.21 -5.60 3.37
C THR A 158 -0.76 -5.12 3.35
N SER A 159 -0.34 -4.37 4.38
CA SER A 159 1.03 -3.85 4.46
C SER A 159 2.05 -4.97 4.64
N VAL A 160 1.78 -5.91 5.54
CA VAL A 160 2.66 -7.07 5.76
C VAL A 160 2.73 -7.94 4.51
N CYS A 161 1.59 -8.25 3.88
CA CYS A 161 1.60 -9.05 2.64
C CYS A 161 2.36 -8.35 1.50
N SER A 162 2.31 -7.01 1.40
CA SER A 162 3.07 -6.25 0.40
C SER A 162 4.58 -6.35 0.63
N ILE A 163 5.02 -6.19 1.88
CA ILE A 163 6.46 -6.28 2.24
C ILE A 163 6.97 -7.70 2.03
N LEU A 164 6.20 -8.71 2.47
CA LEU A 164 6.57 -10.12 2.25
C LEU A 164 6.59 -10.46 0.76
N GLY A 165 5.62 -9.96 -0.01
CA GLY A 165 5.59 -10.13 -1.46
C GLY A 165 6.81 -9.53 -2.15
N ALA A 166 7.20 -8.31 -1.76
CA ALA A 166 8.44 -7.68 -2.23
C ALA A 166 9.67 -8.53 -1.92
N TRP A 167 9.76 -9.02 -0.69
CA TRP A 167 10.88 -9.85 -0.23
C TRP A 167 10.94 -11.19 -0.99
N PHE A 168 9.81 -11.88 -1.18
CA PHE A 168 9.76 -13.08 -2.02
C PHE A 168 10.12 -12.79 -3.48
N GLY A 169 9.74 -11.62 -3.99
CA GLY A 169 10.12 -11.16 -5.32
C GLY A 169 11.62 -10.96 -5.51
N ALA A 170 12.42 -10.91 -4.44
CA ALA A 170 13.87 -10.87 -4.53
C ALA A 170 14.50 -12.25 -4.78
N PHE A 171 13.83 -13.35 -4.40
CA PHE A 171 14.39 -14.71 -4.54
C PHE A 171 14.68 -15.15 -5.99
N PRO A 172 13.87 -14.79 -6.99
CA PRO A 172 14.16 -15.12 -8.38
C PRO A 172 15.38 -14.42 -8.97
N ILE A 173 15.87 -13.32 -8.37
CA ILE A 173 17.00 -12.54 -8.90
C ILE A 173 18.29 -13.38 -8.93
N PRO A 174 18.77 -13.99 -7.81
CA PRO A 174 19.98 -14.81 -7.82
C PRO A 174 19.82 -16.16 -8.54
N LEU A 175 18.60 -16.58 -8.87
CA LEU A 175 18.35 -17.81 -9.63
C LEU A 175 18.65 -17.64 -11.13
N ASP A 176 18.72 -16.40 -11.60
CA ASP A 176 19.18 -15.98 -12.94
C ASP A 176 18.65 -16.89 -14.06
N TRP A 177 17.34 -16.89 -14.28
CA TRP A 177 16.70 -17.67 -15.35
C TRP A 177 16.72 -16.91 -16.70
N ASP A 178 17.50 -15.83 -16.79
CA ASP A 178 17.60 -14.93 -17.94
C ASP A 178 16.24 -14.43 -18.45
N ARG A 179 15.28 -14.19 -17.54
CA ARG A 179 13.93 -13.73 -17.91
C ARG A 179 13.75 -12.22 -17.68
N PRO A 180 13.03 -11.52 -18.58
CA PRO A 180 12.82 -10.08 -18.45
C PRO A 180 12.09 -9.67 -17.17
N TRP A 181 11.31 -10.57 -16.56
CA TRP A 181 10.62 -10.30 -15.30
C TRP A 181 11.53 -10.41 -14.06
N GLN A 182 12.73 -10.99 -14.17
CA GLN A 182 13.71 -11.09 -13.07
C GLN A 182 14.54 -9.81 -12.89
N VAL A 183 14.58 -8.96 -13.92
CA VAL A 183 15.38 -7.72 -13.91
C VAL A 183 14.95 -6.81 -12.75
N TRP A 184 15.91 -6.19 -12.08
CA TRP A 184 15.63 -5.22 -11.01
C TRP A 184 14.87 -3.99 -11.55
N PRO A 185 13.80 -3.50 -10.88
CA PRO A 185 13.15 -3.98 -9.67
C PRO A 185 11.87 -4.80 -9.94
N ILE A 186 11.72 -5.32 -11.17
CA ILE A 186 10.47 -5.88 -11.73
C ILE A 186 9.94 -7.03 -10.87
N SER A 187 10.78 -8.02 -10.56
CA SER A 187 10.35 -9.17 -9.76
C SER A 187 9.87 -8.76 -8.37
N CYS A 188 10.59 -7.84 -7.71
CA CYS A 188 10.24 -7.33 -6.38
C CYS A 188 8.97 -6.47 -6.39
N SER A 189 8.79 -5.61 -7.38
CA SER A 189 7.62 -4.73 -7.47
C SER A 189 6.35 -5.51 -7.85
N LEU A 190 6.45 -6.51 -8.72
CA LEU A 190 5.38 -7.46 -9.00
C LEU A 190 5.05 -8.27 -7.75
N GLY A 191 6.07 -8.78 -7.05
CA GLY A 191 5.91 -9.45 -5.76
C GLY A 191 5.16 -8.58 -4.74
N ALA A 192 5.55 -7.32 -4.59
CA ALA A 192 4.87 -6.36 -3.71
C ALA A 192 3.40 -6.15 -4.10
N THR A 193 3.13 -6.05 -5.39
CA THR A 193 1.78 -5.85 -5.95
C THR A 193 0.90 -7.07 -5.72
N PHE A 194 1.40 -8.28 -6.00
CA PHE A 194 0.70 -9.52 -5.71
C PHE A 194 0.49 -9.72 -4.21
N GLY A 195 1.48 -9.37 -3.39
CA GLY A 195 1.36 -9.35 -1.94
C GLY A 195 0.24 -8.42 -1.47
N TYR A 196 0.19 -7.19 -1.98
CA TYR A 196 -0.89 -6.26 -1.67
C TYR A 196 -2.26 -6.82 -2.09
N MET A 197 -2.40 -7.34 -3.31
CA MET A 197 -3.64 -7.97 -3.80
C MET A 197 -4.08 -9.16 -2.94
N ALA A 198 -3.14 -10.04 -2.57
CA ALA A 198 -3.40 -11.15 -1.67
C ALA A 198 -3.87 -10.63 -0.30
N GLY A 199 -3.24 -9.59 0.23
CA GLY A 199 -3.65 -8.93 1.46
C GLY A 199 -5.09 -8.38 1.42
N LEU A 200 -5.52 -7.82 0.28
CA LEU A 200 -6.89 -7.34 0.08
C LEU A 200 -7.94 -8.46 0.17
N ILE A 201 -7.55 -9.70 -0.14
CA ILE A 201 -8.40 -10.91 -0.06
C ILE A 201 -8.29 -11.57 1.31
N ILE A 202 -7.06 -11.70 1.84
CA ILE A 202 -6.79 -12.34 3.14
C ILE A 202 -7.41 -11.52 4.27
N ALA A 203 -7.34 -10.20 4.23
CA ALA A 203 -7.88 -9.33 5.27
C ALA A 203 -9.37 -9.57 5.58
N PRO A 204 -10.30 -9.52 4.61
CA PRO A 204 -11.70 -9.77 4.89
C PRO A 204 -11.98 -11.22 5.32
N LEU A 205 -11.26 -12.20 4.79
CA LEU A 205 -11.38 -13.60 5.22
C LEU A 205 -10.95 -13.78 6.68
N TRP A 206 -9.82 -13.18 7.06
CA TRP A 206 -9.30 -13.19 8.42
C TRP A 206 -10.25 -12.48 9.38
N ILE A 207 -10.80 -11.32 8.98
CA ILE A 207 -11.80 -10.57 9.76
C ILE A 207 -13.08 -11.39 9.95
N HIS A 208 -13.56 -12.07 8.90
CA HIS A 208 -14.72 -12.94 8.97
C HIS A 208 -14.53 -14.07 9.99
N TRP A 209 -13.37 -14.74 9.95
CA TRP A 209 -13.02 -15.81 10.88
C TRP A 209 -12.87 -15.31 12.33
N ASN A 210 -12.23 -14.15 12.51
CA ASN A 210 -11.90 -13.59 13.84
C ASN A 210 -12.92 -12.59 14.38
N ARG A 211 -14.12 -12.53 13.77
CA ARG A 211 -15.16 -11.54 14.07
C ARG A 211 -15.51 -11.43 15.56
N LYS A 212 -15.50 -12.55 16.29
CA LYS A 212 -15.84 -12.60 17.72
C LYS A 212 -14.81 -11.87 18.58
N GLN A 213 -13.52 -12.02 18.29
CA GLN A 213 -12.44 -11.37 19.04
C GLN A 213 -12.38 -9.87 18.76
N LEU A 214 -12.57 -9.46 17.50
CA LEU A 214 -12.66 -8.05 17.12
C LEU A 214 -13.87 -7.36 17.75
N THR A 215 -14.94 -8.12 18.03
CA THR A 215 -16.12 -7.59 18.73
C THR A 215 -15.81 -7.17 20.16
N TYR A 216 -14.97 -7.94 20.85
CA TYR A 216 -14.60 -7.68 22.24
C TYR A 216 -13.69 -6.46 22.38
N LYS A 217 -12.70 -6.31 21.49
CA LYS A 217 -11.75 -5.17 21.53
C LYS A 217 -12.34 -3.81 21.15
N SER A 218 -13.50 -3.81 20.47
CA SER A 218 -14.17 -2.60 19.98
C SER A 218 -15.22 -2.04 20.96
N ARG A 219 -15.48 -2.72 22.08
CA ARG A 219 -16.27 -2.21 23.20
C ARG A 219 -15.36 -1.49 24.19
#